data_AF-V1CNY0-F1
#
_entry.id   AF-V1CNY0-F1
#
_cell.length_a   1.000
_cell.length_b   1.000
_cell.length_c   1.000
_cell.angle_alpha   90.00
_cell.angle_beta   90.00
_cell.angle_gamma   90.00
#
_symmetry.space_group_name_H-M   'P 1'
#
loop_
_entity.id
_entity.type
_entity.pdbx_description
1 polymer ?
#
loop_
_entity_poly.entity_id
_entity_poly.type
_entity_poly.pdbx_seq_one_letter_code
_entity_poly.pdbx_strand_id
1 'polypeptide(L)'
;MKKEVMKVFETYTEGLSKGNLEVVFATMSDDIVWHMGGESSLSGTVRGKEALGERLGEFNERSDGTFRVITNWRQATIVLLLPASFL
;
A
#
# COMPACT_ATOMS: atom_id res chain seq x y z
N MET A 1 -10.37 -8.14 -21.81
CA MET A 1 -10.07 -8.49 -20.40
C MET A 1 -8.60 -8.33 -20.05
N LYS A 2 -7.65 -9.05 -20.66
CA LYS A 2 -6.20 -8.91 -20.34
C LYS A 2 -5.68 -7.47 -20.49
N LYS A 3 -6.08 -6.74 -21.54
CA LYS A 3 -5.69 -5.34 -21.76
C LYS A 3 -6.18 -4.39 -20.66
N GLU A 4 -7.45 -4.51 -20.25
CA GLU A 4 -8.03 -3.68 -19.19
C GLU A 4 -7.35 -3.92 -17.83
N VAL A 5 -7.06 -5.18 -17.49
CA VAL A 5 -6.34 -5.52 -16.25
C VAL A 5 -4.93 -4.93 -16.25
N MET A 6 -4.22 -5.02 -17.39
CA MET A 6 -2.89 -4.42 -17.51
C MET A 6 -2.93 -2.90 -17.36
N LYS A 7 -3.95 -2.22 -17.91
CA LYS A 7 -4.12 -0.78 -17.74
C LYS A 7 -4.34 -0.38 -16.28
N VAL A 8 -5.17 -1.13 -15.55
CA VAL A 8 -5.38 -0.92 -14.09
C VAL A 8 -4.06 -1.10 -13.34
N PHE A 9 -3.30 -2.14 -13.66
CA PHE A 9 -2.01 -2.41 -13.04
C PHE A 9 -0.97 -1.32 -13.35
N GLU A 10 -0.90 -0.84 -14.60
CA GLU A 10 -0.02 0.27 -15.01
C GLU A 10 -0.36 1.55 -14.25
N THR A 11 -1.65 1.89 -14.15
CA THR A 11 -2.12 3.07 -13.41
C THR A 11 -1.76 2.97 -11.92
N TYR A 12 -1.99 1.79 -11.32
CA TYR A 12 -1.64 1.51 -9.93
C TYR A 12 -0.13 1.64 -9.67
N THR A 13 0.70 1.01 -10.52
CA THR A 13 2.15 1.01 -10.35
C THR A 13 2.77 2.40 -10.61
N GLU A 14 2.26 3.15 -11.58
CA GLU A 14 2.67 4.53 -11.83
C GLU A 14 2.30 5.44 -10.65
N GLY A 15 1.09 5.31 -10.11
CA GLY A 15 0.65 6.05 -8.91
C GLY A 15 1.57 5.79 -7.72
N LEU A 16 1.90 4.52 -7.45
CA LEU A 16 2.84 4.15 -6.38
C LEU A 16 4.24 4.74 -6.60
N SER A 17 4.76 4.69 -7.83
CA SER A 17 6.10 5.21 -8.14
C SER A 17 6.25 6.72 -7.87
N LYS A 18 5.13 7.46 -7.92
CA LYS A 18 5.07 8.90 -7.68
C LYS A 18 4.59 9.25 -6.26
N GLY A 19 4.28 8.25 -5.43
CA GLY A 19 3.64 8.47 -4.13
C GLY A 19 2.23 9.06 -4.22
N ASN A 20 1.57 8.97 -5.37
CA ASN A 20 0.21 9.49 -5.56
C ASN A 20 -0.81 8.45 -5.09
N LEU A 21 -1.10 8.48 -3.78
CA LEU A 21 -2.04 7.54 -3.16
C LEU A 21 -3.48 7.74 -3.64
N GLU A 22 -3.88 8.94 -4.05
CA GLU A 22 -5.23 9.17 -4.60
C GLU A 22 -5.47 8.35 -5.87
N VAL A 23 -4.52 8.40 -6.82
CA VAL A 23 -4.57 7.58 -8.05
C VAL A 23 -4.55 6.09 -7.71
N VAL A 24 -3.74 5.68 -6.74
CA VAL A 24 -3.64 4.29 -6.30
C VAL A 24 -4.98 3.79 -5.75
N PHE A 25 -5.60 4.54 -4.84
CA PHE A 25 -6.88 4.19 -4.24
C PHE A 25 -8.04 4.19 -5.26
N ALA A 26 -7.97 5.04 -6.29
CA ALA A 26 -8.95 5.05 -7.38
C ALA A 26 -8.94 3.76 -8.22
N THR A 27 -7.82 3.02 -8.24
CA THR A 27 -7.74 1.72 -8.92
C THR A 27 -8.28 0.55 -8.09
N MET A 28 -8.56 0.77 -6.81
CA MET A 28 -8.97 -0.28 -5.88
C MET A 28 -10.48 -0.36 -5.78
N SER A 29 -10.98 -1.57 -5.55
CA SER A 29 -12.38 -1.77 -5.17
C SER A 29 -12.64 -1.25 -3.75
N ASP A 30 -13.88 -0.84 -3.47
CA ASP A 30 -14.28 -0.42 -2.13
C ASP A 30 -14.25 -1.59 -1.13
N ASP A 31 -14.38 -2.83 -1.61
CA ASP A 31 -14.33 -4.08 -0.84
C ASP A 31 -12.93 -4.75 -0.83
N ILE A 32 -11.87 -4.00 -1.14
CA ILE A 32 -10.50 -4.52 -1.20
C ILE A 32 -10.10 -5.33 0.04
N VAL A 33 -9.39 -6.43 -0.19
CA VAL A 33 -8.73 -7.22 0.86
C VAL A 33 -7.23 -6.99 0.72
N TRP A 34 -6.64 -6.35 1.73
CA TRP A 34 -5.22 -6.04 1.76
C TRP A 34 -4.52 -6.86 2.85
N HIS A 35 -3.42 -7.51 2.51
CA HIS A 35 -2.64 -8.33 3.44
C HIS A 35 -1.35 -7.61 3.84
N MET A 36 -1.30 -7.16 5.10
CA MET A 36 -0.12 -6.57 5.72
C MET A 36 0.75 -7.67 6.33
N GLY A 37 1.98 -7.81 5.83
CA GLY A 37 2.95 -8.75 6.37
C GLY A 37 3.47 -8.38 7.77
N GLY A 38 4.25 -9.29 8.37
CA GLY A 38 4.89 -9.11 9.67
C GLY A 38 4.04 -9.55 10.86
N GLU A 39 4.49 -9.20 12.07
CA GLU A 39 3.88 -9.60 13.35
C GLU A 39 3.52 -8.41 14.25
N SER A 40 3.46 -7.20 13.67
CA SER A 40 3.14 -5.98 14.41
C SER A 40 1.64 -5.85 14.69
N SER A 41 1.27 -4.91 15.56
CA SER A 41 -0.15 -4.51 15.75
C SER A 41 -0.82 -4.00 14.46
N LEU A 42 -0.03 -3.64 13.44
CA LEU A 42 -0.51 -3.20 12.13
C LEU A 42 -0.49 -4.29 11.06
N SER A 43 -0.02 -5.49 11.41
CA SER A 43 -0.01 -6.65 10.51
C SER A 43 -1.39 -7.32 10.42
N GLY A 44 -1.56 -8.23 9.46
CA GLY A 44 -2.80 -8.98 9.26
C GLY A 44 -3.62 -8.52 8.04
N THR A 45 -4.89 -8.92 7.99
CA THR A 45 -5.78 -8.65 6.85
C THR A 45 -6.66 -7.44 7.12
N VAL A 46 -6.63 -6.46 6.23
CA VAL A 46 -7.51 -5.30 6.22
C VAL A 46 -8.56 -5.48 5.15
N ARG A 47 -9.83 -5.17 5.46
CA ARG A 47 -10.96 -5.30 4.54
C ARG A 47 -11.65 -3.95 4.39
N GLY A 48 -11.82 -3.52 3.15
CA GLY A 48 -12.44 -2.26 2.81
C GLY A 48 -11.42 -1.15 2.57
N LYS A 49 -11.73 -0.28 1.60
CA LYS A 49 -10.86 0.84 1.19
C LYS A 49 -10.66 1.87 2.29
N GLU A 50 -11.71 2.19 3.03
CA GLU A 50 -11.65 3.11 4.18
C GLU A 50 -10.71 2.60 5.27
N ALA A 51 -10.89 1.35 5.72
CA ALA A 51 -10.04 0.71 6.71
C ALA A 51 -8.57 0.61 6.26
N LEU A 52 -8.32 0.43 4.96
CA LEU A 52 -6.97 0.48 4.40
C LEU A 52 -6.37 1.90 4.49
N GLY A 53 -7.15 2.93 4.19
CA GLY A 53 -6.74 4.32 4.35
C GLY A 53 -6.35 4.66 5.79
N GLU A 54 -7.19 4.29 6.76
CA GLU A 54 -6.92 4.47 8.18
C GLU A 54 -5.63 3.76 8.61
N ARG A 55 -5.44 2.49 8.18
CA ARG A 55 -4.25 1.71 8.49
C ARG A 55 -2.97 2.35 7.94
N LEU A 56 -3.00 2.88 6.72
CA LEU A 56 -1.84 3.58 6.13
C LEU A 56 -1.60 4.94 6.80
N GLY A 57 -2.66 5.63 7.24
CA GLY A 57 -2.57 6.83 8.07
C GLY A 57 -1.81 6.56 9.36
N GLU A 58 -2.11 5.46 10.04
CA GLU A 58 -1.43 5.06 11.28
C GLU A 58 0.07 4.75 11.05
N PHE A 59 0.43 4.16 9.91
CA PHE A 59 1.85 4.04 9.54
C PHE A 59 2.51 5.40 9.35
N ASN A 60 1.83 6.33 8.68
CA ASN A 60 2.35 7.66 8.44
C ASN A 60 2.59 8.42 9.75
N GLU A 61 1.63 8.37 10.69
CA GLU A 61 1.75 8.96 12.03
C GLU A 61 2.91 8.35 12.81
N ARG A 62 2.99 7.01 12.90
CA ARG A 62 4.07 6.32 13.61
C ARG A 62 5.44 6.60 13.00
N SER A 63 5.51 6.80 11.68
CA SER A 63 6.77 7.05 10.97
C SER A 63 7.23 8.50 10.96
N ASP A 64 6.58 9.42 11.68
CA ASP A 64 6.82 10.87 11.57
C ASP A 64 6.76 11.37 10.12
N GLY A 65 5.80 10.86 9.34
CA GLY A 65 5.62 11.24 7.95
C GLY A 65 6.66 10.67 6.98
N THR A 66 7.50 9.72 7.41
CA THR A 66 8.53 9.08 6.56
C THR A 66 8.07 7.81 5.85
N PHE A 67 6.89 7.28 6.19
CA PHE A 67 6.32 6.09 5.56
C PHE A 67 6.14 6.29 4.05
N ARG A 68 6.68 5.37 3.25
CA ARG A 68 6.52 5.35 1.80
C ARG A 68 6.17 3.93 1.36
N VAL A 69 5.21 3.81 0.45
CA VAL A 69 4.97 2.56 -0.27
C VAL A 69 5.88 2.55 -1.50
N ILE A 70 6.89 1.68 -1.50
CA ILE A 70 7.83 1.55 -2.62
C ILE A 70 7.66 0.17 -3.23
N THR A 71 7.42 0.13 -4.54
CA THR A 71 7.36 -1.12 -5.31
C THR A 71 8.74 -1.48 -5.84
N ASN A 72 9.37 -2.51 -5.26
CA ASN A 72 10.54 -3.13 -5.86
C ASN A 72 10.12 -4.40 -6.59
N TRP A 73 9.64 -4.28 -7.83
CA TRP A 73 9.09 -5.41 -8.59
C TRP A 73 10.11 -6.54 -8.90
N ARG A 74 11.41 -6.28 -8.72
CA ARG A 74 12.48 -7.24 -9.04
C ARG A 74 12.65 -8.34 -7.97
N GLN A 75 12.07 -8.13 -6.80
CA GLN A 75 11.77 -9.17 -5.81
C GLN A 75 10.24 -9.15 -5.68
N ALA A 76 9.51 -10.25 -5.64
CA ALA A 76 8.05 -10.22 -5.51
C ALA A 76 7.59 -9.79 -4.09
N THR A 77 8.05 -8.63 -3.62
CA THR A 77 7.94 -8.14 -2.25
C THR A 77 7.66 -6.64 -2.26
N ILE A 78 6.51 -6.23 -1.72
CA ILE A 78 6.28 -4.84 -1.33
C ILE A 78 7.10 -4.61 -0.06
N VAL A 79 8.11 -3.74 -0.13
CA VAL A 79 8.95 -3.41 1.02
C VAL A 79 8.36 -2.19 1.72
N LEU A 80 7.82 -2.40 2.91
CA LEU A 80 7.45 -1.33 3.84
C LEU A 80 8.71 -0.97 4.61
N LEU A 81 9.31 0.19 4.31
CA LEU A 81 10.43 0.69 5.09
C LEU A 81 9.88 1.48 6.29
N LEU A 82 10.14 0.97 7.49
CA LEU A 82 9.98 1.72 8.74
C LEU A 82 11.37 2.08 9.29
N PRO A 83 11.56 3.26 9.90
CA PRO A 83 12.79 3.57 10.61
C PRO A 83 12.99 2.63 11.81
N ALA A 84 14.26 2.37 12.16
CA ALA A 84 14.71 1.38 13.14
C ALA A 84 14.22 1.59 14.59
N SER A 85 13.47 2.66 14.87
CA SER A 85 12.91 2.99 16.19
C SER A 85 11.64 2.18 16.55
N PHE A 86 11.21 1.23 15.70
CA PHE A 86 10.01 0.42 15.89
C PHE A 86 10.25 -1.10 16.10
N LEU A 87 11.49 -1.51 16.40
CA LEU A 87 11.82 -2.85 16.93
C LEU A 87 12.07 -2.75 18.44
#